data_AF-E6R8P1-F1
#
_entry.id   AF-E6R8P1-F1
#
_cell.length_a   1.000
_cell.length_b   1.000
_cell.length_c   1.000
_cell.angle_alpha   90.00
_cell.angle_beta   90.00
_cell.angle_gamma   90.00
#
_symmetry.space_group_name_H-M   'P 1'
#
loop_
_entity.id
_entity.type
_entity.pdbx_description
1 polymer ?
#
loop_
_entity_poly.entity_id
_entity_poly.type
_entity_poly.pdbx_seq_one_letter_code
_entity_poly.pdbx_strand_id
1 'polypeptide(L)'
;MPSLNHPFIPSITALFSLVLFLSTHALAVRQLTVSNKCSSSIYVAVGGKGGALTTIGGAAQPAGWKQAPGDYRNNGRIWARTGCTLNGDTLDCVVGGCSGNTIKRQVFLVWAIPFKFTIDVNHMDSYDISIVDGYNLPMEITSSDPSCAKGSCGTETDILTQCDPSLVYPKNSDKIYSCNSACENLIQSP
;
A
#
# COMPACT_ATOMS: atom_id res chain seq x y z
N MET A 1 -36.74 -50.42 -43.48
CA MET A 1 -35.33 -50.50 -43.03
C MET A 1 -35.05 -49.28 -42.19
N PRO A 2 -34.77 -49.39 -40.88
CA PRO A 2 -34.55 -48.23 -40.02
C PRO A 2 -33.12 -47.71 -40.22
N SER A 3 -32.96 -46.40 -40.41
CA SER A 3 -31.66 -45.74 -40.48
C SER A 3 -31.03 -45.75 -39.09
N LEU A 4 -29.87 -46.40 -38.94
CA LEU A 4 -29.04 -46.29 -37.75
C LEU A 4 -28.56 -44.84 -37.60
N ASN A 5 -29.02 -44.16 -36.56
CA ASN A 5 -28.40 -42.92 -36.09
C ASN A 5 -27.08 -43.27 -35.39
N HIS A 6 -25.95 -42.92 -36.00
CA HIS A 6 -24.65 -43.02 -35.33
C HIS A 6 -24.53 -41.93 -34.25
N PRO A 7 -24.14 -42.28 -33.01
CA PRO A 7 -23.86 -41.29 -31.99
C PRO A 7 -22.61 -40.50 -32.40
N PHE A 8 -22.72 -39.16 -32.38
CA PHE A 8 -21.58 -38.26 -32.56
C PHE A 8 -20.63 -38.44 -31.37
N ILE A 9 -19.55 -39.20 -31.56
CA ILE A 9 -18.46 -39.30 -30.59
C ILE A 9 -17.53 -38.10 -30.87
N PRO A 10 -17.44 -37.11 -29.97
CA PRO A 10 -16.53 -35.97 -30.19
C PRO A 10 -15.09 -36.50 -30.27
N SER A 11 -14.38 -36.11 -31.32
CA SER A 11 -12.98 -36.50 -31.54
C SER A 11 -12.12 -36.12 -30.32
N ILE A 12 -11.19 -36.98 -29.92
CA ILE A 12 -10.25 -36.74 -28.80
C ILE A 12 -9.50 -35.41 -28.97
N THR A 13 -9.24 -35.00 -30.21
CA THR A 13 -8.66 -33.69 -30.57
C THR A 13 -9.56 -32.51 -30.23
N ALA A 14 -10.87 -32.64 -30.38
CA ALA A 14 -11.85 -31.61 -30.01
C ALA A 14 -11.94 -31.46 -28.48
N LEU A 15 -11.86 -32.57 -27.74
CA LEU A 15 -11.81 -32.55 -26.27
C LEU A 15 -10.53 -31.86 -25.76
N PHE A 16 -9.38 -32.16 -26.38
CA PHE A 16 -8.08 -31.58 -26.00
C PHE A 16 -8.03 -30.07 -26.29
N SER A 17 -8.61 -29.64 -27.41
CA SER A 17 -8.71 -28.23 -27.80
C SER A 17 -9.61 -27.43 -26.85
N LEU A 18 -10.71 -28.04 -26.37
CA LEU A 18 -11.60 -27.44 -25.37
C LEU A 18 -10.90 -27.29 -24.01
N VAL A 19 -10.16 -28.31 -23.55
CA VAL A 19 -9.38 -28.22 -22.30
C VAL A 19 -8.27 -27.16 -22.36
N LEU A 20 -7.62 -26.99 -23.52
CA LEU A 20 -6.66 -25.91 -23.76
C LEU A 20 -7.31 -24.51 -23.80
N PHE A 21 -8.55 -24.40 -24.30
CA PHE A 21 -9.32 -23.15 -24.27
C PHE A 21 -9.83 -22.79 -22.86
N LEU A 22 -10.17 -23.78 -22.02
CA LEU A 22 -10.60 -23.53 -20.64
C LEU A 22 -9.43 -23.20 -19.68
N SER A 23 -8.19 -23.57 -20.03
CA SER A 23 -7.02 -23.42 -19.17
C SER A 23 -6.30 -22.06 -19.28
N THR A 24 -6.75 -21.15 -20.17
CA THR A 24 -6.22 -19.78 -20.24
C THR A 24 -6.99 -18.81 -19.33
N HIS A 25 -7.28 -19.19 -18.10
CA HIS A 25 -7.55 -18.21 -17.05
C HIS A 25 -6.21 -17.92 -16.37
N ALA A 26 -5.38 -17.12 -17.03
CA ALA A 26 -4.23 -16.55 -16.36
C ALA A 26 -4.77 -15.80 -15.14
N LEU A 27 -4.46 -16.28 -13.93
CA LEU A 27 -4.69 -15.53 -12.71
C LEU A 27 -3.94 -14.21 -12.89
N ALA A 28 -4.68 -13.14 -13.21
CA ALA A 28 -4.11 -11.83 -13.41
C ALA A 28 -3.54 -11.37 -12.05
N VAL A 29 -2.24 -11.57 -11.86
CA VAL A 29 -1.51 -11.11 -10.70
C VAL A 29 -1.69 -9.59 -10.65
N ARG A 30 -2.24 -9.09 -9.53
CA ARG A 30 -2.38 -7.64 -9.33
C ARG A 30 -1.00 -7.11 -9.01
N GLN A 31 -0.51 -6.23 -9.86
CA GLN A 31 0.81 -5.61 -9.70
C GLN A 31 0.62 -4.22 -9.13
N LEU A 32 1.27 -3.91 -8.01
CA LEU A 32 1.37 -2.55 -7.50
C LEU A 32 2.73 -1.96 -7.84
N THR A 33 2.75 -0.66 -8.06
CA THR A 33 3.98 0.10 -8.24
C THR A 33 3.93 1.32 -7.33
N VAL A 34 4.96 1.49 -6.51
CA VAL A 34 5.13 2.69 -5.67
C VAL A 34 6.12 3.63 -6.34
N SER A 35 5.82 4.93 -6.35
CA SER A 35 6.72 5.95 -6.86
C SER A 35 6.84 7.12 -5.90
N ASN A 36 8.07 7.60 -5.67
CA ASN A 36 8.31 8.82 -4.93
C ASN A 36 8.28 10.02 -5.90
N LYS A 37 7.19 10.80 -5.85
CA LYS A 37 7.06 12.07 -6.58
C LYS A 37 7.36 13.30 -5.72
N CYS A 38 7.74 13.11 -4.44
CA CYS A 38 8.16 14.19 -3.57
C CYS A 38 9.56 14.69 -3.98
N SER A 39 9.91 15.91 -3.55
CA SER A 39 11.24 16.50 -3.77
C SER A 39 12.32 15.93 -2.83
N SER A 40 11.93 15.21 -1.78
CA SER A 40 12.81 14.63 -0.77
C SER A 40 12.81 13.10 -0.83
N SER A 41 13.86 12.50 -0.27
CA SER A 41 13.92 11.05 -0.08
C SER A 41 12.89 10.60 0.95
N ILE A 42 12.22 9.48 0.67
CA ILE A 42 11.30 8.80 1.58
C ILE A 42 11.81 7.39 1.88
N TYR A 43 11.20 6.75 2.88
CA TYR A 43 11.45 5.34 3.18
C TYR A 43 10.13 4.58 3.20
N VAL A 44 9.82 3.87 2.14
CA VAL A 44 8.58 3.11 1.98
C VAL A 44 8.56 1.90 2.93
N ALA A 45 7.40 1.60 3.48
CA ALA A 45 7.14 0.41 4.26
C ALA A 45 5.80 -0.22 3.82
N VAL A 46 5.71 -1.55 3.94
CA VAL A 46 4.57 -2.34 3.49
C VAL A 46 4.24 -3.36 4.58
N GLY A 47 2.97 -3.51 4.96
CA GLY A 47 2.62 -4.19 6.23
C GLY A 47 1.26 -4.86 6.28
N GLY A 48 1.27 -6.21 6.37
CA GLY A 48 0.11 -7.08 6.19
C GLY A 48 -0.95 -7.07 7.28
N LYS A 49 -2.12 -7.61 6.92
CA LYS A 49 -3.23 -7.90 7.83
C LYS A 49 -2.77 -8.99 8.81
N GLY A 50 -2.41 -8.59 10.04
CA GLY A 50 -1.80 -9.48 11.05
C GLY A 50 -0.45 -9.02 11.59
N GLY A 51 0.10 -7.90 11.08
CA GLY A 51 1.27 -7.23 11.65
C GLY A 51 2.63 -7.68 11.13
N ALA A 52 2.68 -8.60 10.16
CA ALA A 52 3.92 -8.94 9.47
C ALA A 52 4.28 -7.84 8.45
N LEU A 53 5.39 -7.15 8.68
CA LEU A 53 5.92 -6.15 7.75
C LEU A 53 6.83 -6.79 6.71
N THR A 54 6.67 -6.38 5.46
CA THR A 54 7.64 -6.63 4.40
C THR A 54 8.26 -5.29 4.07
N THR A 55 9.45 -5.02 4.63
CA THR A 55 10.18 -3.80 4.32
C THR A 55 10.54 -3.81 2.84
N ILE A 56 10.06 -2.83 2.07
CA ILE A 56 10.81 -2.44 0.86
C ILE A 56 12.12 -1.88 1.43
N GLY A 57 13.23 -2.57 1.13
CA GLY A 57 14.49 -2.57 1.87
C GLY A 57 14.92 -1.22 2.42
N GLY A 58 15.62 -1.22 3.56
CA GLY A 58 16.06 -0.05 4.34
C GLY A 58 16.89 1.02 3.62
N ALA A 59 17.02 0.94 2.29
CA ALA A 59 17.50 2.01 1.44
C ALA A 59 16.47 3.13 1.30
N ALA A 60 16.97 4.35 1.11
CA ALA A 60 16.14 5.50 0.77
C ALA A 60 15.57 5.37 -0.64
N GLN A 61 14.32 5.82 -0.82
CA GLN A 61 13.71 6.05 -2.13
C GLN A 61 13.86 7.54 -2.47
N PRO A 62 14.87 7.94 -3.28
CA PRO A 62 15.10 9.35 -3.62
C PRO A 62 13.95 9.94 -4.44
N ALA A 63 13.96 11.26 -4.62
CA ALA A 63 13.03 11.94 -5.51
C ALA A 63 13.07 11.32 -6.91
N GLY A 64 11.91 11.00 -7.48
CA GLY A 64 11.79 10.32 -8.77
C GLY A 64 11.97 8.81 -8.74
N TRP A 65 12.22 8.20 -7.56
CA TRP A 65 12.30 6.75 -7.44
C TRP A 65 10.99 6.07 -7.84
N LYS A 66 11.10 4.93 -8.52
CA LYS A 66 9.96 4.09 -8.89
C LYS A 66 10.30 2.63 -8.67
N GLN A 67 9.38 1.92 -8.05
CA GLN A 67 9.48 0.49 -7.82
C GLN A 67 9.28 -0.31 -9.11
N ALA A 68 9.91 -1.48 -9.20
CA ALA A 68 9.45 -2.51 -10.13
C ALA A 68 8.05 -3.01 -9.72
N PRO A 69 7.17 -3.37 -10.68
CA PRO A 69 5.87 -3.95 -10.35
C PRO A 69 6.00 -5.22 -9.50
N GLY A 70 5.21 -5.32 -8.42
CA GLY A 70 5.19 -6.50 -7.54
C GLY A 70 3.81 -6.86 -6.99
N ASP A 71 3.67 -8.09 -6.51
CA ASP A 71 2.46 -8.57 -5.83
C ASP A 71 2.52 -8.28 -4.33
N TYR A 72 1.46 -7.63 -3.82
CA TYR A 72 1.31 -7.23 -2.42
C TYR A 72 0.00 -7.69 -1.79
N ARG A 73 -0.72 -8.64 -2.41
CA ARG A 73 -2.05 -9.10 -1.98
C ARG A 73 -2.21 -9.35 -0.47
N ASN A 74 -1.16 -9.83 0.20
CA ASN A 74 -1.19 -10.15 1.64
C ASN A 74 -0.76 -8.98 2.55
N ASN A 75 -0.27 -7.90 1.96
CA ASN A 75 0.43 -6.85 2.66
C ASN A 75 -0.43 -5.66 3.06
N GLY A 76 -1.71 -5.57 2.70
CA GLY A 76 -2.77 -4.74 3.32
C GLY A 76 -2.59 -3.21 3.46
N ARG A 77 -1.37 -2.69 3.63
CA ARG A 77 -1.02 -1.29 3.82
C ARG A 77 0.36 -0.96 3.23
N ILE A 78 0.50 0.24 2.66
CA ILE A 78 1.78 0.85 2.26
C ILE A 78 1.83 2.26 2.85
N TRP A 79 2.96 2.69 3.38
CA TRP A 79 3.14 4.07 3.84
C TRP A 79 4.58 4.54 3.61
N ALA A 80 4.76 5.85 3.64
CA ALA A 80 6.08 6.46 3.57
C ALA A 80 6.51 6.92 4.96
N ARG A 81 7.75 6.61 5.34
CA ARG A 81 8.40 7.08 6.56
C ARG A 81 9.25 8.31 6.24
N THR A 82 9.27 9.26 7.16
CA THR A 82 9.96 10.56 7.01
C THR A 82 10.79 10.91 8.24
N GLY A 83 11.79 11.78 8.06
CA GLY A 83 12.73 12.12 9.12
C GLY A 83 13.60 10.93 9.53
N CYS A 84 14.01 10.11 8.56
CA CYS A 84 14.77 8.90 8.84
C CYS A 84 16.27 9.12 8.83
N THR A 85 16.96 8.51 9.79
CA THR A 85 18.41 8.44 9.90
C THR A 85 18.83 6.97 9.91
N LEU A 86 19.82 6.62 9.09
CA LEU A 86 20.41 5.29 9.07
C LEU A 86 21.60 5.25 10.03
N ASN A 87 21.47 4.47 11.10
CA ASN A 87 22.47 4.25 12.13
C ASN A 87 22.98 2.80 12.04
N GLY A 88 23.99 2.56 11.21
CA GLY A 88 24.43 1.20 10.86
C GLY A 88 23.32 0.46 10.12
N ASP A 89 22.84 -0.65 10.69
CA ASP A 89 21.74 -1.45 10.14
C ASP A 89 20.35 -1.05 10.68
N THR A 90 20.28 0.02 11.48
CA THR A 90 19.03 0.50 12.09
C THR A 90 18.55 1.76 11.39
N LEU A 91 17.29 1.76 10.95
CA LEU A 91 16.66 2.93 10.33
C LEU A 91 15.67 3.56 11.32
N ASP A 92 16.06 4.69 11.89
CA ASP A 92 15.27 5.44 12.87
C ASP A 92 14.54 6.58 12.18
N CYS A 93 13.21 6.55 12.17
CA CYS A 93 12.37 7.57 11.54
C CYS A 93 11.53 8.32 12.57
N VAL A 94 11.43 9.64 12.42
CA VAL A 94 10.50 10.46 13.22
C VAL A 94 9.06 10.00 13.02
N VAL A 95 8.65 9.75 11.77
CA VAL A 95 7.28 9.33 11.44
C VAL A 95 7.28 7.99 10.72
N GLY A 96 6.36 7.11 11.12
CA GLY A 96 6.20 5.78 10.54
C GLY A 96 7.34 4.80 10.86
N GLY A 97 8.24 5.17 11.79
CA GLY A 97 9.32 4.33 12.27
C GLY A 97 8.86 3.21 13.21
N CYS A 98 9.68 2.16 13.32
CA CYS A 98 9.56 1.12 14.34
C CYS A 98 10.85 1.15 15.17
N SER A 99 10.78 1.16 16.51
CA SER A 99 12.01 1.21 17.31
C SER A 99 12.83 -0.09 17.16
N GLY A 100 14.12 0.01 16.86
CA GLY A 100 15.09 -1.08 17.02
C GLY A 100 14.88 -2.30 16.12
N ASN A 101 14.49 -2.10 14.86
CA ASN A 101 14.24 -3.16 13.86
C ASN A 101 13.21 -4.23 14.29
N THR A 102 12.54 -4.05 15.43
CA THR A 102 11.59 -5.02 16.00
C THR A 102 10.25 -4.32 16.16
N ILE A 103 9.25 -4.82 15.43
CA ILE A 103 7.87 -4.37 15.61
C ILE A 103 7.42 -4.92 16.96
N LYS A 104 7.47 -4.10 18.01
CA LYS A 104 6.63 -4.39 19.16
C LYS A 104 5.20 -4.17 18.68
N ARG A 105 4.44 -5.27 18.65
CA ARG A 105 3.03 -5.42 18.27
C ARG A 105 2.06 -4.51 19.05
N GLN A 106 2.59 -3.66 19.92
CA GLN A 106 1.84 -2.69 20.68
C GLN A 106 2.10 -1.33 20.07
N VAL A 107 1.00 -0.70 19.68
CA VAL A 107 0.91 0.64 19.11
C VAL A 107 1.25 0.71 17.62
N PHE A 108 0.18 0.69 16.83
CA PHE A 108 0.14 1.26 15.49
C PHE A 108 0.46 2.76 15.60
N LEU A 109 1.71 3.12 15.87
CA LEU A 109 2.21 4.50 15.82
C LEU A 109 2.32 4.96 14.37
N VAL A 110 1.28 4.73 13.57
CA VAL A 110 1.28 5.12 12.17
C VAL A 110 0.77 6.55 12.10
N TRP A 111 1.56 7.49 12.62
CA TRP A 111 1.39 8.95 12.45
C TRP A 111 1.61 9.39 11.00
N ALA A 112 1.15 8.58 10.05
CA ALA A 112 1.41 8.68 8.64
C ALA A 112 0.12 8.36 7.90
N ILE A 113 0.03 8.76 6.64
CA ILE A 113 -1.05 8.29 5.77
C ILE A 113 -0.70 6.88 5.29
N PRO A 114 -1.42 5.82 5.71
CA PRO A 114 -1.38 4.57 5.00
C PRO A 114 -2.25 4.64 3.73
N PHE A 115 -1.67 4.21 2.62
CA PHE A 115 -2.41 3.53 1.57
C PHE A 115 -2.93 2.21 2.14
N LYS A 116 -4.24 1.99 2.10
CA LYS A 116 -4.85 0.70 2.45
C LYS A 116 -5.40 0.08 1.18
N PHE A 117 -5.22 -1.22 1.06
CA PHE A 117 -5.73 -1.95 -0.08
C PHE A 117 -6.10 -3.36 0.34
N THR A 118 -7.19 -3.84 -0.26
CA THR A 118 -7.69 -5.18 -0.09
C THR A 118 -7.89 -5.73 -1.49
N ILE A 119 -7.14 -6.78 -1.82
CA ILE A 119 -7.20 -7.41 -3.13
C ILE A 119 -8.00 -8.70 -2.99
N ASP A 120 -8.92 -8.93 -3.93
CA ASP A 120 -9.65 -10.19 -4.09
C ASP A 120 -10.59 -10.56 -2.94
N VAL A 121 -11.33 -9.58 -2.39
CA VAL A 121 -12.45 -9.88 -1.48
C VAL A 121 -13.73 -9.93 -2.31
N ASN A 122 -14.33 -11.12 -2.40
CA ASN A 122 -15.50 -11.40 -3.25
C ASN A 122 -15.27 -11.02 -4.73
N HIS A 123 -14.08 -11.31 -5.26
CA HIS A 123 -13.67 -10.95 -6.63
C HIS A 123 -13.60 -9.44 -6.91
N MET A 124 -13.58 -8.62 -5.87
CA MET A 124 -13.48 -7.17 -5.97
C MET A 124 -12.25 -6.66 -5.23
N ASP A 125 -11.56 -5.72 -5.85
CA ASP A 125 -10.44 -5.01 -5.25
C ASP A 125 -10.95 -3.68 -4.68
N SER A 126 -10.53 -3.33 -3.48
CA SER A 126 -10.80 -2.04 -2.87
C SER A 126 -9.51 -1.40 -2.38
N TYR A 127 -9.46 -0.07 -2.46
CA TYR A 127 -8.33 0.72 -1.99
C TYR A 127 -8.81 2.05 -1.45
N ASP A 128 -8.08 2.58 -0.49
CA ASP A 128 -8.33 3.89 0.10
C ASP A 128 -7.02 4.54 0.56
N ILE A 129 -7.06 5.87 0.65
CA ILE A 129 -6.05 6.66 1.36
C ILE A 129 -6.66 7.01 2.70
N SER A 130 -6.07 6.53 3.79
CA SER A 130 -6.64 6.67 5.12
C SER A 130 -5.83 7.66 5.95
N ILE A 131 -6.49 8.73 6.42
CA ILE A 131 -5.91 9.67 7.41
C ILE A 131 -6.35 9.36 8.84
N VAL A 132 -6.93 8.18 9.08
CA VAL A 132 -7.39 7.74 10.41
C VAL A 132 -6.23 7.72 11.41
N ASP A 133 -5.05 7.35 10.95
CA ASP A 133 -3.85 7.24 11.79
C ASP A 133 -3.02 8.56 11.75
N GLY A 134 -3.43 9.52 10.90
CA GLY A 134 -2.78 10.82 10.71
C GLY A 134 -2.31 11.07 9.27
N TYR A 135 -1.55 12.14 9.10
CA TYR A 135 -1.04 12.62 7.82
C TYR A 135 0.44 12.96 7.90
N ASN A 136 1.24 12.60 6.90
CA ASN A 136 2.65 13.00 6.83
C ASN A 136 3.15 13.42 5.43
N LEU A 137 2.55 12.88 4.36
CA LEU A 137 2.94 13.19 2.98
C LEU A 137 1.72 13.10 2.06
N PRO A 138 1.62 13.95 1.02
CA PRO A 138 0.62 13.79 -0.04
C PRO A 138 0.70 12.40 -0.70
N MET A 139 -0.46 11.85 -1.04
CA MET A 139 -0.54 10.53 -1.67
C MET A 139 -1.62 10.47 -2.74
N GLU A 140 -1.37 9.65 -3.75
CA GLU A 140 -2.28 9.42 -4.87
C GLU A 140 -2.29 7.92 -5.23
N ILE A 141 -3.47 7.40 -5.54
CA ILE A 141 -3.69 6.05 -6.04
C ILE A 141 -4.35 6.17 -7.42
N THR A 142 -3.76 5.48 -8.40
CA THR A 142 -4.36 5.33 -9.73
C THR A 142 -4.49 3.85 -10.05
N SER A 143 -5.58 3.49 -10.71
CA SER A 143 -5.80 2.15 -11.24
C SER A 143 -5.46 2.14 -12.73
N SER A 144 -4.94 1.01 -13.23
CA SER A 144 -4.86 0.77 -14.68
C SER A 144 -6.23 0.54 -15.31
N ASP A 145 -7.24 0.20 -14.49
CA ASP A 145 -8.64 0.14 -14.91
C ASP A 145 -9.26 1.54 -14.81
N PRO A 146 -9.64 2.17 -15.94
CA PRO A 146 -10.19 3.51 -15.95
C PRO A 146 -11.58 3.61 -15.32
N SER A 147 -12.26 2.49 -15.06
CA SER A 147 -13.54 2.49 -14.36
C SER A 147 -13.39 2.72 -12.85
N CYS A 148 -12.19 2.50 -12.29
CA CYS A 148 -11.92 2.72 -10.89
C CYS A 148 -11.54 4.18 -10.61
N ALA A 149 -12.12 4.77 -9.56
CA ALA A 149 -11.86 6.15 -9.20
C ALA A 149 -10.42 6.38 -8.71
N LYS A 150 -9.82 7.49 -9.12
CA LYS A 150 -8.55 7.96 -8.56
C LYS A 150 -8.73 8.32 -7.08
N GLY A 151 -7.85 7.79 -6.21
CA GLY A 151 -7.76 8.23 -4.81
C GLY A 151 -6.71 9.31 -4.67
N SER A 152 -6.99 10.40 -3.96
CA SER A 152 -5.99 11.43 -3.67
C SER A 152 -6.21 12.07 -2.31
N CYS A 153 -5.12 12.38 -1.60
CA CYS A 153 -5.13 13.13 -0.36
C CYS A 153 -3.88 14.03 -0.30
N GLY A 154 -4.08 15.32 -0.03
CA GLY A 154 -2.99 16.28 0.16
C GLY A 154 -2.23 16.69 -1.12
N THR A 155 -2.61 16.20 -2.31
CA THR A 155 -1.89 16.51 -3.56
C THR A 155 -2.10 17.92 -4.08
N GLU A 156 -3.25 18.52 -3.79
CA GLU A 156 -3.56 19.91 -4.17
C GLU A 156 -3.11 20.91 -3.10
N THR A 157 -3.32 20.56 -1.83
CA THR A 157 -2.85 21.34 -0.69
C THR A 157 -2.33 20.39 0.37
N ASP A 158 -1.07 20.58 0.74
CA ASP A 158 -0.42 19.74 1.74
C ASP A 158 -1.06 19.99 3.11
N ILE A 159 -1.65 18.95 3.71
CA ILE A 159 -2.36 19.03 4.99
C ILE A 159 -1.41 19.45 6.12
N LEU A 160 -0.10 19.23 6.02
CA LEU A 160 0.85 19.74 7.03
C LEU A 160 0.82 21.26 7.17
N THR A 161 0.48 21.99 6.10
CA THR A 161 0.41 23.46 6.11
C THR A 161 -0.84 24.00 6.84
N GLN A 162 -1.83 23.15 7.05
CA GLN A 162 -3.10 23.47 7.72
C GLN A 162 -3.31 22.67 9.00
N CYS A 163 -2.28 21.97 9.47
CA CYS A 163 -2.39 21.14 10.65
C CYS A 163 -2.66 22.01 11.89
N ASP A 164 -3.66 21.63 12.68
CA ASP A 164 -3.87 22.25 13.99
C ASP A 164 -2.60 22.08 14.84
N PRO A 165 -2.06 23.15 15.46
CA PRO A 165 -0.87 23.06 16.29
C PRO A 165 -0.95 22.00 17.41
N SER A 166 -2.16 21.73 17.93
CA SER A 166 -2.42 20.68 18.91
C SER A 166 -2.25 19.25 18.36
N LEU A 167 -2.21 19.07 17.04
CA LEU A 167 -2.04 17.78 16.35
C LEU A 167 -0.67 17.63 15.66
N VAL A 168 0.13 18.69 15.57
CA VAL A 168 1.49 18.63 15.01
C VAL A 168 2.37 17.65 15.78
N TYR A 169 3.16 16.85 15.05
CA TYR A 169 4.19 15.98 15.61
C TYR A 169 5.52 16.06 14.84
N PRO A 170 6.67 15.98 15.54
CA PRO A 170 6.81 15.94 17.00
C PRO A 170 6.51 17.29 17.63
N LYS A 171 6.05 17.27 18.88
CA LYS A 171 5.86 18.49 19.67
C LYS A 171 7.21 19.18 19.86
N ASN A 172 7.18 20.52 19.89
CA ASN A 172 8.37 21.36 20.13
C ASN A 172 9.50 21.17 19.09
N SER A 173 9.15 20.88 17.84
CA SER A 173 10.10 20.84 16.73
C SER A 173 9.86 22.01 15.78
N ASP A 174 10.95 22.55 15.21
CA ASP A 174 10.89 23.59 14.18
C ASP A 174 10.37 23.06 12.83
N LYS A 175 10.16 21.75 12.72
CA LYS A 175 9.64 21.10 11.52
C LYS A 175 8.44 20.22 11.87
N ILE A 176 7.37 20.42 11.10
CA ILE A 176 6.19 19.55 11.12
C ILE A 176 6.51 18.30 10.28
N TYR A 177 6.55 17.14 10.91
CA TYR A 177 6.76 15.86 10.21
C TYR A 177 5.46 15.11 9.96
N SER A 178 4.47 15.29 10.84
CA SER A 178 3.13 14.76 10.67
C SER A 178 2.07 15.66 11.33
N CYS A 179 0.84 15.48 10.88
CA CYS A 179 -0.37 15.92 11.53
C CYS A 179 -1.11 14.69 12.06
N ASN A 180 -1.18 14.54 13.38
CA ASN A 180 -1.84 13.40 13.99
C ASN A 180 -3.35 13.48 13.78
N SER A 181 -4.02 12.33 13.70
CA SER A 181 -5.46 12.33 13.91
C SER A 181 -5.77 12.63 15.37
N ALA A 182 -7.00 13.09 15.65
CA ALA A 182 -7.42 13.33 17.03
C ALA A 182 -7.32 12.06 17.90
N CYS A 183 -7.67 10.90 17.34
CA CYS A 183 -7.62 9.62 18.05
C CYS A 183 -6.20 9.26 18.45
N GLU A 184 -5.27 9.38 17.51
CA GLU A 184 -3.87 9.08 17.76
C GLU A 184 -3.28 10.11 18.74
N ASN A 185 -3.58 11.40 18.60
CA ASN A 185 -3.05 12.44 19.50
C ASN A 185 -3.38 12.19 21.00
N LEU A 186 -4.50 11.54 21.32
CA LEU A 186 -4.85 11.16 22.69
C LEU A 186 -3.89 10.12 23.28
N ILE A 187 -3.29 9.26 22.45
CA ILE A 187 -2.33 8.23 22.87
C ILE A 187 -0.96 8.87 23.21
N GLN A 188 -0.70 10.10 22.77
CA GLN A 188 0.53 10.85 23.08
C GLN A 188 0.44 11.71 24.35
N SER A 189 -0.75 11.87 24.94
CA SER A 189 -0.91 12.64 26.17
C SER A 189 -0.40 11.80 27.36
N PRO A 190 0.57 12.28 28.16
CA PRO A 190 1.06 11.57 29.34
C PRO A 190 -0.02 11.33 30.40
#